data_AF-A0A1F5TAH6-F1
#
_entry.id   AF-A0A1F5TAH6-F1
#
_cell.length_a   1.000
_cell.length_b   1.000
_cell.length_c   1.000
_cell.angle_alpha   90.00
_cell.angle_beta   90.00
_cell.angle_gamma   90.00
#
_symmetry.space_group_name_H-M   'P 1'
#
loop_
_entity.id
_entity.type
_entity.pdbx_description
1 polymer ?
#
loop_
_entity_poly.entity_id
_entity_poly.type
_entity_poly.pdbx_seq_one_letter_code
_entity_poly.pdbx_strand_id
1 'polypeptide(L)'
;MKKFLFLLWAVATAALLADSFFQHFTSEKSTFVSDASAGLSNEYKEIEYLDCSGGKFAADDGDSLYCDGNSVRIVGIDTPETMRPEYGIATNQPYGAKANAFVLKTLRAAGKITVVYRKGDLDRYGRLLGHVLVDGHLLAPMVIRQGLAYEMITRFGDQGFPEYAAEIMQAWNEIDKPLPFENPHDWRVQNINRVVDCSGSNYKSDDGDSLFCSGEEFRLNGLDTPEIIHVKDKIWHDQKLGRVAAAKGHEIMLKAKKAYVIVTGTDKYGRTLGWLFVDGELYASMMIKLGLAYETVTHYPSPRYPEFDKEVLEAAKVAPLQGFIPPYLFRRCEQKGDCVREALMDRVPMEVVIPAI
;
A
#
# COMPACT_ATOMS: atom_id res chain seq x y z
N MET A 1 39.51 86.95 35.93
CA MET A 1 38.33 86.32 36.56
C MET A 1 37.17 86.35 35.57
N LYS A 2 36.31 85.32 35.58
CA LYS A 2 35.14 85.09 34.71
C LYS A 2 35.39 84.25 33.44
N LYS A 3 35.74 82.98 33.66
CA LYS A 3 35.09 81.85 32.97
C LYS A 3 33.63 81.80 33.49
N PHE A 4 32.70 81.27 32.70
CA PHE A 4 31.23 81.21 32.91
C PHE A 4 30.45 82.45 32.49
N LEU A 5 30.23 82.64 31.17
CA LEU A 5 28.99 83.26 30.68
C LEU A 5 28.79 83.09 29.15
N PHE A 6 28.97 81.91 28.56
CA PHE A 6 28.64 81.71 27.13
C PHE A 6 28.10 80.31 26.81
N LEU A 7 27.46 79.65 27.78
CA LEU A 7 26.82 78.34 27.57
C LEU A 7 25.32 78.29 27.91
N LEU A 8 24.66 79.45 28.04
CA LEU A 8 23.24 79.52 28.43
C LEU A 8 22.31 80.14 27.37
N TRP A 9 22.80 80.39 26.15
CA TRP A 9 21.95 80.90 25.06
C TRP A 9 21.92 80.02 23.80
N ALA A 10 22.54 78.84 23.84
CA ALA A 10 22.44 77.84 22.75
C ALA A 10 21.57 76.62 23.10
N VAL A 11 21.08 76.52 24.35
CA VAL A 11 20.20 75.40 24.77
C VAL A 11 18.71 75.79 24.70
N ALA A 12 18.38 77.08 24.69
CA ALA A 12 16.99 77.54 24.71
C ALA A 12 16.30 77.57 23.33
N THR A 13 17.03 77.51 22.21
CA THR A 13 16.44 77.49 20.86
C THR A 13 16.29 76.09 20.26
N ALA A 14 16.91 75.05 20.85
CA ALA A 14 16.68 73.66 20.42
C ALA A 14 15.47 73.00 21.12
N ALA A 15 15.04 73.52 22.27
CA ALA A 15 13.92 72.94 23.02
C ALA A 15 12.52 73.34 22.50
N LEU A 16 12.41 74.46 21.77
CA LEU A 16 11.10 74.94 21.27
C LEU A 16 10.71 74.43 19.87
N LEU A 17 11.59 73.68 19.18
CA LEU A 17 11.25 73.01 17.91
C LEU A 17 11.05 71.49 18.07
N ALA A 18 11.33 70.92 19.24
CA ALA A 18 11.08 69.50 19.51
C ALA A 18 9.64 69.23 19.98
N ASP A 19 8.98 70.17 20.66
CA ASP A 19 7.61 69.97 21.16
C ASP A 19 6.52 70.15 20.10
N SER A 20 6.74 70.99 19.09
CA SER A 20 5.77 71.17 17.99
C SER A 20 5.83 70.07 16.94
N PHE A 21 6.96 69.35 16.84
CA PHE A 21 7.05 68.17 15.96
C PHE A 21 6.49 66.92 16.63
N PHE A 22 6.65 66.78 17.96
CA PHE A 22 6.15 65.62 18.68
C PHE A 22 4.63 65.64 18.87
N GLN A 23 4.00 66.81 19.05
CA GLN A 23 2.53 66.90 19.14
C GLN A 23 1.80 66.82 17.80
N HIS A 24 2.45 67.12 16.66
CA HIS A 24 1.84 66.90 15.35
C HIS A 24 1.97 65.44 14.87
N PHE A 25 3.03 64.73 15.27
CA PHE A 25 3.23 63.32 14.90
C PHE A 25 2.33 62.34 15.70
N THR A 26 1.76 62.79 16.82
CA THR A 26 0.84 61.98 17.64
C THR A 26 -0.64 62.17 17.29
N SER A 27 -0.98 63.01 16.31
CA SER A 27 -2.37 63.27 15.90
C SER A 27 -2.82 62.50 14.65
N GLU A 28 -1.92 61.98 13.82
CA GLU A 28 -2.30 61.23 12.60
C GLU A 28 -2.29 59.70 12.77
N LYS A 29 -1.87 59.18 13.92
CA LYS A 29 -1.92 57.73 14.21
C LYS A 29 -3.24 57.23 14.81
N SER A 30 -4.29 58.04 14.79
CA SER A 30 -5.58 57.71 15.45
C SER A 30 -6.72 57.30 14.51
N THR A 31 -6.54 57.28 13.19
CA THR A 31 -7.62 56.90 12.27
C THR A 31 -7.09 56.11 11.08
N PHE A 32 -6.55 54.92 11.32
CA PHE A 32 -6.48 53.84 10.33
C PHE A 32 -6.12 52.52 11.03
N VAL A 33 -6.94 52.13 12.02
CA VAL A 33 -6.95 50.77 12.58
C VAL A 33 -8.40 50.31 12.66
N SER A 34 -8.96 50.02 11.49
CA SER A 34 -10.11 49.14 11.29
C SER A 34 -10.10 48.81 9.80
N ASP A 35 -10.16 47.53 9.45
CA ASP A 35 -10.16 46.97 8.08
C ASP A 35 -8.80 46.74 7.40
N ALA A 36 -7.88 46.07 8.10
CA ALA A 36 -6.82 45.28 7.44
C ALA A 36 -6.41 44.01 8.23
N SER A 37 -7.28 43.48 9.11
CA SER A 37 -7.06 42.21 9.81
C SER A 37 -7.83 41.03 9.20
N ALA A 38 -8.35 41.18 7.99
CA ALA A 38 -8.96 40.09 7.23
C ALA A 38 -8.03 39.71 6.07
N GLY A 39 -7.16 38.71 6.29
CA GLY A 39 -6.50 38.04 5.15
C GLY A 39 -5.06 37.54 5.29
N LEU A 40 -4.44 37.52 6.48
CA LEU A 40 -3.12 36.89 6.65
C LEU A 40 -3.07 36.02 7.92
N SER A 41 -3.95 35.02 8.02
CA SER A 41 -3.69 33.87 8.88
C SER A 41 -2.78 32.90 8.12
N ASN A 42 -1.48 33.20 8.06
CA ASN A 42 -0.52 32.10 8.00
C ASN A 42 -0.60 31.43 9.37
N GLU A 43 -1.46 30.42 9.46
CA GLU A 43 -1.58 29.54 10.61
C GLU A 43 -0.23 28.79 10.72
N TYR A 44 0.71 29.34 11.51
CA TYR A 44 1.96 28.65 11.82
C TYR A 44 1.60 27.40 12.60
N LYS A 45 1.48 26.27 11.89
CA LYS A 45 1.26 24.98 12.53
C LYS A 45 2.46 24.67 13.41
N GLU A 46 2.18 24.26 14.65
CA GLU A 46 3.17 23.84 15.63
C GLU A 46 4.01 22.68 15.07
N ILE A 47 5.34 22.78 15.18
CA ILE A 47 6.25 21.68 14.84
C ILE A 47 6.33 20.75 16.05
N GLU A 48 6.10 19.47 15.81
CA GLU A 48 6.18 18.41 16.81
C GLU A 48 7.26 17.39 16.45
N TYR A 49 7.68 16.65 17.47
CA TYR A 49 8.74 15.65 17.39
C TYR A 49 8.23 14.35 17.99
N LEU A 50 8.29 13.28 17.20
CA LEU A 50 8.00 11.92 17.65
C LEU A 50 9.32 11.15 17.80
N ASP A 51 9.63 10.72 19.01
CA ASP A 51 10.77 9.84 19.27
C ASP A 51 10.39 8.40 18.92
N CYS A 52 11.05 7.87 17.91
CA CYS A 52 10.80 6.52 17.42
C CYS A 52 11.87 5.52 17.90
N SER A 53 12.87 5.94 18.66
CA SER A 53 14.09 5.16 18.93
C SER A 53 13.83 3.80 19.63
N GLY A 54 12.71 3.65 20.35
CA GLY A 54 12.30 2.39 21.01
C GLY A 54 11.23 1.58 20.26
N GLY A 55 10.79 2.02 19.08
CA GLY A 55 9.62 1.48 18.39
C GLY A 55 9.86 0.18 17.60
N LYS A 56 8.78 -0.56 17.35
CA LYS A 56 8.75 -1.60 16.31
C LYS A 56 8.71 -0.92 14.95
N PHE A 57 9.85 -0.80 14.28
CA PHE A 57 9.89 -0.31 12.90
C PHE A 57 9.41 -1.37 11.92
N ALA A 58 8.30 -1.07 11.24
CA ALA A 58 7.97 -1.69 9.97
C ALA A 58 7.99 -0.60 8.92
N ALA A 59 8.97 -0.64 8.01
CA ALA A 59 8.87 0.09 6.76
C ALA A 59 7.93 -0.71 5.85
N ASP A 60 7.02 -0.01 5.19
CA ASP A 60 6.01 -0.62 4.33
C ASP A 60 6.65 -0.94 2.98
N ASP A 61 6.93 0.09 2.19
CA ASP A 61 7.43 0.03 0.81
C ASP A 61 8.71 0.85 0.58
N GLY A 62 9.25 1.48 1.64
CA GLY A 62 10.50 2.26 1.61
C GLY A 62 10.32 3.76 1.85
N ASP A 63 9.10 4.28 1.78
CA ASP A 63 8.81 5.69 2.06
C ASP A 63 7.71 5.88 3.10
N SER A 64 7.25 4.78 3.71
CA SER A 64 6.27 4.77 4.79
C SER A 64 6.78 3.92 5.95
N LEU A 65 6.55 4.37 7.18
CA LEU A 65 6.94 3.66 8.40
C LEU A 65 5.84 3.68 9.46
N TYR A 66 5.84 2.67 10.32
CA TYR A 66 5.03 2.68 11.54
C TYR A 66 5.90 2.98 12.75
N CYS A 67 5.50 3.97 13.55
CA CYS A 67 6.19 4.38 14.77
C CYS A 67 5.17 4.82 15.84
N ASP A 68 5.27 4.23 17.02
CA ASP A 68 4.49 4.60 18.21
C ASP A 68 2.98 4.82 17.95
N GLY A 69 2.33 3.85 17.31
CA GLY A 69 0.90 3.98 16.99
C GLY A 69 0.60 4.69 15.68
N ASN A 70 1.56 5.42 15.11
CA ASN A 70 1.38 6.29 13.95
C ASN A 70 1.93 5.66 12.67
N SER A 71 1.14 5.72 11.60
CA SER A 71 1.65 5.51 10.25
C SER A 71 2.19 6.84 9.73
N VAL A 72 3.44 6.85 9.26
CA VAL A 72 4.17 8.05 8.84
C VAL A 72 4.58 7.89 7.38
N ARG A 73 4.24 8.86 6.54
CA ARG A 73 4.77 9.02 5.19
C ARG A 73 5.99 9.93 5.23
N ILE A 74 7.11 9.44 4.72
CA ILE A 74 8.36 10.19 4.62
C ILE A 74 8.19 11.28 3.56
N VAL A 75 8.26 12.53 4.00
CA VAL A 75 8.09 13.69 3.12
C VAL A 75 9.29 13.82 2.16
N GLY A 76 8.98 14.15 0.90
CA GLY A 76 9.96 14.52 -0.11
C GLY A 76 10.57 13.36 -0.90
N ILE A 77 10.15 12.12 -0.66
CA ILE A 77 10.54 10.95 -1.47
C ILE A 77 9.35 10.10 -1.90
N ASP A 78 9.55 9.37 -3.01
CA ASP A 78 8.68 8.29 -3.49
C ASP A 78 9.55 7.10 -3.87
N THR A 79 9.43 5.99 -3.14
CA THR A 79 10.18 4.76 -3.40
C THR A 79 9.40 3.82 -4.33
N PRO A 80 10.07 2.93 -5.08
CA PRO A 80 9.37 1.93 -5.87
C PRO A 80 8.52 0.99 -5.01
N GLU A 81 7.33 0.65 -5.50
CA GLU A 81 6.30 -0.08 -4.77
C GLU A 81 6.73 -1.51 -4.40
N THR A 82 6.28 -1.99 -3.25
CA THR A 82 6.37 -3.41 -2.86
C THR A 82 4.99 -4.07 -2.94
N MET A 83 4.96 -5.40 -3.14
CA MET A 83 3.71 -6.13 -3.27
C MET A 83 2.83 -5.95 -2.02
N ARG A 84 1.62 -5.42 -2.25
CA ARG A 84 0.54 -5.21 -1.27
C ARG A 84 -0.79 -5.58 -1.91
N PRO A 85 -1.12 -6.89 -1.95
CA PRO A 85 -2.31 -7.40 -2.62
C PRO A 85 -3.61 -6.71 -2.14
N GLU A 86 -3.70 -6.39 -0.85
CA GLU A 86 -4.82 -5.70 -0.22
C GLU A 86 -5.09 -4.28 -0.74
N TYR A 87 -4.06 -3.64 -1.32
CA TYR A 87 -4.15 -2.32 -1.95
C TYR A 87 -4.12 -2.40 -3.48
N GLY A 88 -4.23 -3.61 -4.05
CA GLY A 88 -4.24 -3.84 -5.50
C GLY A 88 -2.85 -3.89 -6.12
N ILE A 89 -1.78 -3.82 -5.32
CA ILE A 89 -0.39 -3.93 -5.79
C ILE A 89 -0.02 -5.41 -5.76
N ALA A 90 -0.28 -6.10 -6.87
CA ALA A 90 -0.16 -7.54 -6.95
C ALA A 90 1.25 -8.06 -7.31
N THR A 91 2.20 -7.16 -7.57
CA THR A 91 3.59 -7.50 -7.89
C THR A 91 4.52 -6.41 -7.39
N ASN A 92 5.80 -6.74 -7.20
CA ASN A 92 6.80 -5.76 -6.79
C ASN A 92 7.24 -4.90 -7.99
N GLN A 93 7.36 -3.59 -7.79
CA GLN A 93 8.06 -2.75 -8.74
C GLN A 93 9.57 -3.09 -8.70
N PRO A 94 10.29 -3.05 -9.84
CA PRO A 94 11.74 -3.11 -9.83
C PRO A 94 12.33 -2.15 -8.79
N TYR A 95 13.32 -2.63 -8.03
CA TYR A 95 13.98 -1.92 -6.93
C TYR A 95 13.15 -1.72 -5.64
N GLY A 96 11.85 -2.04 -5.60
CA GLY A 96 11.02 -1.82 -4.39
C GLY A 96 11.53 -2.58 -3.16
N ALA A 97 11.83 -3.88 -3.31
CA ALA A 97 12.43 -4.66 -2.23
C ALA A 97 13.80 -4.13 -1.77
N LYS A 98 14.60 -3.56 -2.70
CA LYS A 98 15.91 -2.98 -2.40
C LYS A 98 15.77 -1.66 -1.64
N ALA A 99 14.83 -0.79 -2.03
CA ALA A 99 14.50 0.45 -1.33
C ALA A 99 14.03 0.18 0.10
N ASN A 100 13.05 -0.73 0.26
CA ASN A 100 12.54 -1.11 1.57
C ASN A 100 13.65 -1.71 2.46
N ALA A 101 14.47 -2.62 1.92
CA ALA A 101 15.58 -3.20 2.67
C ALA A 101 16.63 -2.17 3.11
N PHE A 102 16.95 -1.19 2.25
CA PHE A 102 17.87 -0.11 2.58
C PHE A 102 17.35 0.75 3.75
N VAL A 103 16.07 1.12 3.71
CA VAL A 103 15.43 1.92 4.75
C VAL A 103 15.36 1.15 6.06
N LEU A 104 14.91 -0.11 6.04
CA LEU A 104 14.90 -0.98 7.21
C LEU A 104 16.29 -1.14 7.81
N LYS A 105 17.32 -1.34 6.99
CA LYS A 105 18.70 -1.48 7.47
C LYS A 105 19.20 -0.19 8.12
N THR A 106 18.89 0.97 7.51
CA THR A 106 19.27 2.29 8.04
C THR A 106 18.60 2.55 9.38
N LEU A 107 17.29 2.29 9.50
CA LEU A 107 16.55 2.46 10.76
C LEU A 107 17.04 1.50 11.85
N ARG A 108 17.30 0.23 11.52
CA ARG A 108 17.77 -0.77 12.51
C ARG A 108 19.17 -0.49 13.04
N ALA A 109 20.00 0.24 12.30
CA ALA A 109 21.35 0.60 12.71
C ALA A 109 21.40 1.90 13.54
N ALA A 110 20.30 2.63 13.62
CA ALA A 110 20.24 3.95 14.24
C ALA A 110 20.33 3.87 15.77
N GLY A 111 21.06 4.80 16.37
CA GLY A 111 21.01 5.03 17.83
C GLY A 111 19.82 5.89 18.24
N LYS A 112 19.38 6.82 17.38
CA LYS A 112 18.24 7.70 17.59
C LYS A 112 17.44 7.89 16.31
N ILE A 113 16.12 7.81 16.42
CA ILE A 113 15.20 8.09 15.30
C ILE A 113 14.16 9.11 15.74
N THR A 114 14.01 10.18 14.97
CA THR A 114 13.06 11.25 15.27
C THR A 114 12.26 11.60 14.02
N VAL A 115 10.94 11.64 14.14
CA VAL A 115 10.06 12.17 13.10
C VAL A 115 9.72 13.61 13.45
N VAL A 116 9.99 14.52 12.52
CA VAL A 116 9.68 15.94 12.62
C VAL A 116 8.52 16.24 11.68
N TYR A 117 7.43 16.79 12.22
CA TYR A 117 6.21 17.02 11.47
C TYR A 117 5.50 18.27 11.98
N ARG A 118 4.58 18.82 11.19
CA ARG A 118 3.67 19.86 11.68
C ARG A 118 2.38 19.23 12.17
N LYS A 119 1.89 19.70 13.31
CA LYS A 119 0.66 19.22 13.93
C LYS A 119 -0.51 19.23 12.95
N GLY A 120 -1.17 18.09 12.79
CA GLY A 120 -2.34 17.92 11.93
C GLY A 120 -2.04 17.79 10.43
N ASP A 121 -0.77 17.70 10.00
CA ASP A 121 -0.43 17.37 8.62
C ASP A 121 -0.56 15.87 8.39
N LEU A 122 -1.69 15.49 7.77
CA LEU A 122 -1.98 14.13 7.36
C LEU A 122 -2.12 14.06 5.84
N ASP A 123 -1.73 12.94 5.26
CA ASP A 123 -2.09 12.64 3.88
C ASP A 123 -3.54 12.17 3.77
N ARG A 124 -4.00 11.94 2.53
CA ARG A 124 -5.37 11.50 2.24
C ARG A 124 -5.75 10.13 2.83
N TYR A 125 -4.76 9.34 3.27
CA TYR A 125 -4.94 8.04 3.89
C TYR A 125 -4.85 8.12 5.42
N GLY A 126 -4.70 9.33 5.98
CA GLY A 126 -4.56 9.55 7.41
C GLY A 126 -3.16 9.28 7.95
N ARG A 127 -2.14 9.14 7.09
CA ARG A 127 -0.74 8.99 7.53
C ARG A 127 -0.17 10.34 7.89
N LEU A 128 0.62 10.38 8.96
CA LEU A 128 1.37 11.55 9.36
C LEU A 128 2.42 11.92 8.30
N LEU A 129 2.42 13.16 7.84
CA LEU A 129 3.45 13.67 6.94
C LEU A 129 4.65 14.14 7.76
N GLY A 130 5.74 13.38 7.73
CA GLY A 130 6.92 13.66 8.57
C GLY A 130 8.25 13.50 7.85
N HIS A 131 9.22 14.31 8.28
CA HIS A 131 10.63 14.16 7.95
C HIS A 131 11.28 13.22 8.98
N VAL A 132 11.97 12.18 8.51
CA VAL A 132 12.60 11.19 9.39
C VAL A 132 14.08 11.49 9.52
N LEU A 133 14.54 11.68 10.75
CA LEU A 133 15.95 11.83 11.08
C LEU A 133 16.48 10.53 11.70
N VAL A 134 17.61 10.08 11.21
CA VAL A 134 18.39 8.94 11.69
C VAL A 134 19.71 9.46 12.22
N ASP A 135 19.93 9.35 13.53
CA ASP A 135 21.10 9.91 14.22
C ASP A 135 21.36 11.38 13.86
N GLY A 136 20.28 12.17 13.76
CA GLY A 136 20.32 13.59 13.42
C GLY A 136 20.43 13.92 11.93
N HIS A 137 20.51 12.92 11.04
CA HIS A 137 20.62 13.12 9.59
C HIS A 137 19.30 12.78 8.89
N LEU A 138 18.94 13.54 7.85
CA LEU A 138 17.69 13.32 7.13
C LEU A 138 17.74 12.02 6.30
N LEU A 139 16.76 11.14 6.50
CA LEU A 139 16.71 9.83 5.83
C LEU A 139 16.44 9.96 4.32
N ALA A 140 15.57 10.89 3.92
CA ALA A 140 15.18 11.08 2.51
C ALA A 140 16.39 11.29 1.57
N PRO A 141 17.32 12.22 1.84
CA PRO A 141 18.59 12.34 1.11
C PRO A 141 19.42 11.05 1.04
N MET A 142 19.45 10.25 2.11
CA MET A 142 20.19 8.97 2.13
C MET A 142 19.59 7.98 1.11
N VAL A 143 18.27 7.89 1.04
CA VAL A 143 17.56 7.01 0.09
C VAL A 143 17.77 7.49 -1.35
N ILE A 144 17.66 8.80 -1.60
CA ILE A 144 17.90 9.40 -2.91
C ILE A 144 19.32 9.13 -3.39
N ARG A 145 20.35 9.34 -2.55
CA ARG A 145 21.76 9.12 -2.92
C ARG A 145 22.08 7.67 -3.29
N GLN A 146 21.28 6.70 -2.82
CA GLN A 146 21.39 5.30 -3.25
C GLN A 146 20.70 5.02 -4.59
N GLY A 147 20.07 6.03 -5.20
CA GLY A 147 19.23 5.89 -6.39
C GLY A 147 18.03 5.01 -6.13
N LEU A 148 17.39 5.13 -4.95
CA LEU A 148 16.27 4.28 -4.52
C LEU A 148 14.95 5.03 -4.34
N ALA A 149 14.90 6.34 -4.60
CA ALA A 149 13.68 7.13 -4.57
C ALA A 149 13.74 8.29 -5.56
N TYR A 150 12.57 8.68 -6.08
CA TYR A 150 12.39 9.98 -6.71
C TYR A 150 12.17 11.05 -5.66
N GLU A 151 12.64 12.27 -5.92
CA GLU A 151 12.25 13.43 -5.09
C GLU A 151 10.80 13.83 -5.34
N MET A 152 10.15 14.34 -4.29
CA MET A 152 8.75 14.78 -4.32
C MET A 152 8.56 16.25 -3.94
N ILE A 153 9.65 16.99 -3.73
CA ILE A 153 9.64 18.41 -3.39
C ILE A 153 9.17 19.24 -4.58
N THR A 154 9.60 18.92 -5.80
CA THR A 154 9.15 19.63 -7.01
C THR A 154 7.64 19.57 -7.19
N ARG A 155 7.01 18.47 -6.75
CA ARG A 155 5.57 18.25 -6.90
C ARG A 155 4.74 18.78 -5.73
N PHE A 156 5.20 18.58 -4.49
CA PHE A 156 4.41 18.84 -3.29
C PHE A 156 4.95 19.96 -2.39
N GLY A 157 6.05 20.61 -2.79
CA GLY A 157 6.68 21.68 -2.04
C GLY A 157 7.44 21.21 -0.80
N ASP A 158 7.84 22.16 0.04
CA ASP A 158 8.70 21.94 1.20
C ASP A 158 7.94 21.52 2.48
N GLN A 159 6.61 21.56 2.46
CA GLN A 159 5.77 21.29 3.63
C GLN A 159 6.21 22.09 4.88
N GLY A 160 6.66 23.33 4.69
CA GLY A 160 7.11 24.23 5.76
C GLY A 160 8.51 23.94 6.30
N PHE A 161 9.26 23.03 5.66
CA PHE A 161 10.62 22.69 6.02
C PHE A 161 11.60 23.02 4.87
N PRO A 162 11.80 24.32 4.55
CA PRO A 162 12.61 24.73 3.39
C PRO A 162 14.06 24.22 3.46
N GLU A 163 14.63 24.09 4.66
CA GLU A 163 15.98 23.53 4.85
C GLU A 163 16.05 22.04 4.49
N TYR A 164 15.07 21.24 4.93
CA TYR A 164 14.99 19.81 4.56
C TYR A 164 14.71 19.63 3.07
N ALA A 165 13.84 20.46 2.51
CA ALA A 165 13.56 20.46 1.08
C ALA A 165 14.80 20.77 0.25
N ALA A 166 15.63 21.74 0.69
CA ALA A 166 16.88 22.07 0.05
C ALA A 166 17.87 20.89 0.08
N GLU A 167 18.01 20.21 1.22
CA GLU A 167 18.89 19.02 1.33
C GLU A 167 18.42 17.87 0.43
N ILE A 168 17.10 17.63 0.36
CA ILE A 168 16.49 16.63 -0.52
C ILE A 168 16.78 16.96 -2.00
N MET A 169 16.57 18.21 -2.41
CA MET A 169 16.84 18.64 -3.77
C MET A 169 18.34 18.62 -4.11
N GLN A 170 19.20 18.91 -3.14
CA GLN A 170 20.64 18.77 -3.31
C GLN A 170 21.01 17.30 -3.57
N ALA A 171 20.53 16.37 -2.74
CA ALA A 171 20.77 14.94 -2.94
C ALA A 171 20.23 14.45 -4.30
N TRP A 172 19.09 14.97 -4.73
CA TRP A 172 18.55 14.68 -6.06
C TRP A 172 19.47 15.17 -7.17
N ASN A 173 20.08 16.34 -7.04
CA ASN A 173 20.98 16.89 -8.05
C ASN A 173 22.36 16.18 -8.08
N GLU A 174 22.75 15.51 -7.00
CA GLU A 174 24.03 14.77 -6.89
C GLU A 174 24.04 13.43 -7.63
N ILE A 175 22.87 12.83 -7.91
CA ILE A 175 22.79 11.49 -8.53
C ILE A 175 22.62 11.52 -10.05
N ASP A 176 23.17 10.49 -10.70
CA ASP A 176 22.95 10.24 -12.12
C ASP A 176 21.49 9.82 -12.40
N LYS A 177 20.95 10.27 -13.53
CA LYS A 177 19.58 10.00 -14.00
C LYS A 177 19.62 9.50 -15.45
N PRO A 178 18.61 8.73 -15.91
CA PRO A 178 17.41 8.30 -15.18
C PRO A 178 17.71 7.23 -14.13
N LEU A 179 16.82 7.08 -13.14
CA LEU A 179 16.87 5.98 -12.20
C LEU A 179 16.62 4.64 -12.91
N PRO A 180 17.10 3.51 -12.37
CA PRO A 180 16.99 2.20 -13.01
C PRO A 180 15.60 1.55 -12.83
N PHE A 181 14.58 2.33 -12.49
CA PHE A 181 13.18 1.93 -12.37
C PHE A 181 12.28 3.10 -12.78
N GLU A 182 11.07 2.77 -13.23
CA GLU A 182 10.04 3.75 -13.60
C GLU A 182 9.64 4.64 -12.41
N ASN A 183 9.18 5.86 -12.65
CA ASN A 183 8.63 6.67 -11.57
C ASN A 183 7.46 5.92 -10.88
N PRO A 184 7.45 5.80 -9.53
CA PRO A 184 6.41 5.03 -8.84
C PRO A 184 4.98 5.53 -9.10
N HIS A 185 4.79 6.83 -9.35
CA HIS A 185 3.49 7.36 -9.76
C HIS A 185 3.00 6.76 -11.08
N ASP A 186 3.85 6.77 -12.11
CA ASP A 186 3.50 6.27 -13.44
C ASP A 186 3.32 4.75 -13.41
N TRP A 187 4.13 4.05 -12.60
CA TRP A 187 4.00 2.62 -12.37
C TRP A 187 2.65 2.28 -11.72
N ARG A 188 2.21 3.02 -10.68
CA ARG A 188 0.91 2.80 -10.03
C ARG A 188 -0.26 2.95 -11.00
N VAL A 189 -0.23 3.94 -11.89
CA VAL A 189 -1.28 4.19 -12.89
C VAL A 189 -1.52 2.96 -13.77
N GLN A 190 -0.46 2.17 -14.04
CA GLN A 190 -0.51 1.01 -14.92
C GLN A 190 -0.72 -0.32 -14.18
N ASN A 191 -0.32 -0.40 -12.91
CA ASN A 191 -0.17 -1.67 -12.19
C ASN A 191 -1.10 -1.85 -10.99
N ILE A 192 -1.79 -0.79 -10.52
CA ILE A 192 -2.76 -0.94 -9.44
C ILE A 192 -4.01 -1.65 -9.96
N ASN A 193 -4.37 -2.76 -9.31
CA ASN A 193 -5.56 -3.54 -9.64
C ASN A 193 -6.74 -3.04 -8.82
N ARG A 194 -7.95 -3.20 -9.37
CA ARG A 194 -9.17 -3.02 -8.60
C ARG A 194 -9.26 -4.10 -7.53
N VAL A 195 -9.50 -3.69 -6.30
CA VAL A 195 -9.76 -4.60 -5.17
C VAL A 195 -11.23 -4.51 -4.79
N VAL A 196 -11.86 -5.68 -4.64
CA VAL A 196 -13.24 -5.80 -4.16
C VAL A 196 -13.19 -6.36 -2.75
N ASP A 197 -13.62 -5.58 -1.77
CA ASP A 197 -13.75 -6.05 -0.39
C ASP A 197 -14.96 -7.00 -0.30
N CYS A 198 -14.71 -8.23 0.15
CA CYS A 198 -15.71 -9.25 0.40
C CYS A 198 -15.95 -9.45 1.91
N SER A 199 -15.27 -8.70 2.77
CA SER A 199 -15.33 -8.85 4.23
C SER A 199 -16.74 -8.56 4.75
N GLY A 200 -17.31 -9.49 5.53
CA GLY A 200 -18.67 -9.34 6.06
C GLY A 200 -19.80 -9.31 5.01
N SER A 201 -19.48 -9.60 3.75
CA SER A 201 -20.47 -9.66 2.68
C SER A 201 -21.27 -10.97 2.71
N ASN A 202 -22.52 -10.94 2.22
CA ASN A 202 -23.28 -12.16 1.94
C ASN A 202 -22.67 -12.83 0.70
N TYR A 203 -21.70 -13.71 0.89
CA TYR A 203 -21.09 -14.41 -0.22
C TYR A 203 -21.86 -15.68 -0.58
N LYS A 204 -21.76 -16.08 -1.84
CA LYS A 204 -22.18 -17.41 -2.32
C LYS A 204 -21.01 -18.04 -3.05
N SER A 205 -20.77 -19.32 -2.80
CA SER A 205 -19.84 -20.12 -3.58
C SER A 205 -20.61 -21.27 -4.22
N ASP A 206 -20.30 -21.59 -5.47
CA ASP A 206 -20.96 -22.66 -6.22
C ASP A 206 -20.29 -24.01 -5.91
N ASP A 207 -19.09 -24.21 -6.44
CA ASP A 207 -18.28 -25.43 -6.38
C ASP A 207 -16.93 -25.25 -5.67
N GLY A 208 -16.60 -24.02 -5.27
CA GLY A 208 -15.38 -23.68 -4.55
C GLY A 208 -14.31 -22.98 -5.39
N ASP A 209 -14.51 -22.79 -6.70
CA ASP A 209 -13.64 -21.97 -7.57
C ASP A 209 -14.34 -20.72 -8.14
N SER A 210 -15.59 -20.51 -7.72
CA SER A 210 -16.41 -19.35 -8.06
C SER A 210 -16.96 -18.71 -6.79
N LEU A 211 -16.95 -17.37 -6.74
CA LEU A 211 -17.34 -16.57 -5.58
C LEU A 211 -18.24 -15.41 -6.02
N PHE A 212 -19.44 -15.32 -5.47
CA PHE A 212 -20.22 -14.09 -5.47
C PHE A 212 -19.98 -13.34 -4.17
N CYS A 213 -19.55 -12.08 -4.24
CA CYS A 213 -19.40 -11.21 -3.08
C CYS A 213 -19.67 -9.75 -3.48
N SER A 214 -20.16 -8.93 -2.55
CA SER A 214 -20.33 -7.48 -2.78
C SER A 214 -21.07 -7.09 -4.07
N GLY A 215 -22.04 -7.93 -4.49
CA GLY A 215 -22.87 -7.70 -5.67
C GLY A 215 -22.28 -8.21 -6.99
N GLU A 216 -21.11 -8.84 -6.97
CA GLU A 216 -20.38 -9.28 -8.16
C GLU A 216 -19.98 -10.75 -8.08
N GLU A 217 -19.92 -11.40 -9.24
CA GLU A 217 -19.48 -12.78 -9.39
C GLU A 217 -18.06 -12.83 -9.94
N PHE A 218 -17.21 -13.63 -9.31
CA PHE A 218 -15.81 -13.82 -9.62
C PHE A 218 -15.53 -15.29 -9.89
N ARG A 219 -14.90 -15.56 -11.04
CA ARG A 219 -14.19 -16.81 -11.29
C ARG A 219 -12.78 -16.67 -10.71
N LEU A 220 -12.42 -17.58 -9.81
CA LEU A 220 -11.16 -17.49 -9.08
C LEU A 220 -10.00 -18.02 -9.92
N ASN A 221 -8.90 -17.29 -9.93
CA ASN A 221 -7.67 -17.67 -10.63
C ASN A 221 -6.88 -18.73 -9.85
N GLY A 222 -6.11 -19.54 -10.56
CA GLY A 222 -5.09 -20.42 -9.99
C GLY A 222 -5.59 -21.75 -9.43
N LEU A 223 -6.90 -21.99 -9.40
CA LEU A 223 -7.49 -23.26 -8.99
C LEU A 223 -8.65 -23.71 -9.89
N ASP A 224 -8.99 -24.99 -9.82
CA ASP A 224 -10.17 -25.62 -10.41
C ASP A 224 -10.65 -26.69 -9.42
N THR A 225 -11.83 -26.51 -8.85
CA THR A 225 -12.38 -27.45 -7.86
C THR A 225 -13.07 -28.64 -8.53
N PRO A 226 -13.19 -29.78 -7.84
CA PRO A 226 -13.95 -30.90 -8.38
C PRO A 226 -15.40 -30.51 -8.63
N GLU A 227 -15.93 -30.90 -9.79
CA GLU A 227 -17.26 -30.47 -10.23
C GLU A 227 -18.37 -30.96 -9.29
N ILE A 228 -19.41 -30.15 -9.15
CA ILE A 228 -20.72 -30.58 -8.63
C ILE A 228 -21.75 -30.60 -9.76
N ILE A 229 -22.89 -31.24 -9.53
CA ILE A 229 -23.98 -31.28 -10.51
C ILE A 229 -24.37 -29.85 -10.91
N HIS A 230 -24.21 -29.56 -12.20
CA HIS A 230 -24.59 -28.31 -12.81
C HIS A 230 -25.26 -28.57 -14.17
N VAL A 231 -26.60 -28.61 -14.15
CA VAL A 231 -27.42 -29.04 -15.30
C VAL A 231 -27.21 -28.13 -16.51
N LYS A 232 -27.02 -26.82 -16.29
CA LYS A 232 -26.79 -25.84 -17.35
C LYS A 232 -25.51 -26.15 -18.16
N ASP A 233 -24.49 -26.69 -17.50
CA ASP A 233 -23.20 -27.03 -18.10
C ASP A 233 -23.09 -28.51 -18.49
N LYS A 234 -24.22 -29.24 -18.46
CA LYS A 234 -24.31 -30.67 -18.79
C LYS A 234 -23.39 -31.54 -17.92
N ILE A 235 -23.27 -31.18 -16.64
CA ILE A 235 -22.61 -31.98 -15.61
C ILE A 235 -23.70 -32.70 -14.83
N TRP A 236 -23.73 -34.03 -14.92
CA TRP A 236 -24.84 -34.85 -14.40
C TRP A 236 -24.51 -35.53 -13.07
N HIS A 237 -23.23 -35.61 -12.73
CA HIS A 237 -22.74 -36.26 -11.51
C HIS A 237 -21.81 -35.35 -10.73
N ASP A 238 -21.87 -35.45 -9.40
CA ASP A 238 -20.84 -34.86 -8.54
C ASP A 238 -19.52 -35.61 -8.77
N GLN A 239 -18.44 -34.86 -8.98
CA GLN A 239 -17.10 -35.41 -8.94
C GLN A 239 -16.75 -35.77 -7.49
N LYS A 240 -15.91 -36.80 -7.30
CA LYS A 240 -15.38 -37.15 -5.98
C LYS A 240 -14.76 -35.90 -5.32
N LEU A 241 -15.14 -35.65 -4.07
CA LEU A 241 -14.82 -34.45 -3.27
C LEU A 241 -15.45 -33.12 -3.71
N GLY A 242 -16.28 -33.04 -4.76
CA GLY A 242 -16.86 -31.75 -5.20
C GLY A 242 -17.66 -31.03 -4.12
N ARG A 243 -18.60 -31.74 -3.48
CA ARG A 243 -19.36 -31.20 -2.34
C ARG A 243 -18.50 -30.87 -1.13
N VAL A 244 -17.40 -31.60 -0.92
CA VAL A 244 -16.46 -31.36 0.17
C VAL A 244 -15.67 -30.07 -0.07
N ALA A 245 -15.19 -29.88 -1.30
CA ALA A 245 -14.51 -28.66 -1.72
C ALA A 245 -15.42 -27.44 -1.58
N ALA A 246 -16.67 -27.53 -2.08
CA ALA A 246 -17.66 -26.47 -1.95
C ALA A 246 -17.96 -26.13 -0.48
N ALA A 247 -18.17 -27.13 0.37
CA ALA A 247 -18.42 -26.93 1.79
C ALA A 247 -17.21 -26.30 2.51
N LYS A 248 -15.99 -26.72 2.17
CA LYS A 248 -14.77 -26.16 2.78
C LYS A 248 -14.52 -24.72 2.35
N GLY A 249 -14.74 -24.41 1.07
CA GLY A 249 -14.67 -23.04 0.56
C GLY A 249 -15.67 -22.12 1.28
N HIS A 250 -16.91 -22.59 1.45
CA HIS A 250 -17.92 -21.88 2.23
C HIS A 250 -17.48 -21.66 3.69
N GLU A 251 -16.98 -22.70 4.36
CA GLU A 251 -16.51 -22.59 5.75
C GLU A 251 -15.36 -21.58 5.92
N ILE A 252 -14.38 -21.59 5.01
CA ILE A 252 -13.26 -20.63 5.00
C ILE A 252 -13.80 -19.20 4.93
N MET A 253 -14.75 -18.95 4.04
CA MET A 253 -15.36 -17.63 3.87
C MET A 253 -16.26 -17.23 5.05
N LEU A 254 -16.93 -18.16 5.73
CA LEU A 254 -17.75 -17.88 6.93
C LEU A 254 -16.88 -17.41 8.10
N LYS A 255 -15.66 -17.96 8.19
CA LYS A 255 -14.72 -17.68 9.28
C LYS A 255 -13.79 -16.49 9.00
N ALA A 256 -13.76 -16.02 7.76
CA ALA A 256 -12.90 -14.93 7.31
C ALA A 256 -13.15 -13.65 8.12
N LYS A 257 -12.08 -13.06 8.68
CA LYS A 257 -12.14 -11.73 9.27
C LYS A 257 -11.96 -10.64 8.21
N LYS A 258 -11.12 -10.93 7.22
CA LYS A 258 -10.87 -10.10 6.04
C LYS A 258 -10.86 -10.97 4.80
N ALA A 259 -11.59 -10.57 3.77
CA ALA A 259 -11.55 -11.23 2.47
C ALA A 259 -11.64 -10.20 1.36
N TYR A 260 -10.85 -10.35 0.31
CA TYR A 260 -10.90 -9.46 -0.84
C TYR A 260 -10.47 -10.16 -2.12
N VAL A 261 -11.00 -9.67 -3.25
CA VAL A 261 -10.64 -10.14 -4.58
C VAL A 261 -9.83 -9.07 -5.30
N ILE A 262 -8.66 -9.45 -5.81
CA ILE A 262 -7.92 -8.66 -6.78
C ILE A 262 -8.47 -8.98 -8.17
N VAL A 263 -9.16 -8.00 -8.77
CA VAL A 263 -9.77 -8.16 -10.09
C VAL A 263 -8.70 -8.06 -11.16
N THR A 264 -8.56 -9.11 -11.97
CA THR A 264 -7.49 -9.23 -12.97
C THR A 264 -7.97 -9.10 -14.41
N GLY A 265 -9.28 -9.03 -14.62
CA GLY A 265 -9.87 -8.85 -15.94
C GLY A 265 -11.16 -9.62 -16.09
N THR A 266 -11.48 -9.96 -17.33
CA THR A 266 -12.61 -10.83 -17.69
C THR A 266 -12.13 -11.95 -18.58
N ASP A 267 -12.75 -13.12 -18.47
CA ASP A 267 -12.51 -14.20 -19.41
C ASP A 267 -13.27 -13.98 -20.74
N LYS A 268 -13.04 -14.86 -21.71
CA LYS A 268 -13.71 -14.81 -23.02
C LYS A 268 -15.24 -14.99 -22.97
N TYR A 269 -15.77 -15.43 -21.84
CA TYR A 269 -17.21 -15.60 -21.58
C TYR A 269 -17.80 -14.40 -20.85
N GLY A 270 -16.99 -13.37 -20.55
CA GLY A 270 -17.41 -12.15 -19.86
C GLY A 270 -17.46 -12.29 -18.34
N ARG A 271 -16.96 -13.40 -17.76
CA ARG A 271 -16.90 -13.58 -16.30
C ARG A 271 -15.74 -12.78 -15.73
N THR A 272 -15.96 -12.09 -14.62
CA THR A 272 -14.89 -11.37 -13.93
C THR A 272 -13.91 -12.36 -13.32
N LEU A 273 -12.62 -12.17 -13.58
CA LEU A 273 -11.54 -12.99 -13.03
C LEU A 273 -10.90 -12.28 -11.84
N GLY A 274 -10.51 -13.05 -10.83
CA GLY A 274 -9.74 -12.48 -9.74
C GLY A 274 -9.05 -13.48 -8.82
N TRP A 275 -8.09 -12.96 -8.06
CA TRP A 275 -7.41 -13.71 -7.00
C TRP A 275 -8.06 -13.39 -5.66
N LEU A 276 -8.57 -14.41 -4.98
CA LEU A 276 -9.19 -14.27 -3.67
C LEU A 276 -8.14 -14.45 -2.57
N PHE A 277 -8.09 -13.47 -1.67
CA PHE A 277 -7.34 -13.52 -0.43
C PHE A 277 -8.29 -13.61 0.75
N VAL A 278 -7.97 -14.48 1.70
CA VAL A 278 -8.72 -14.68 2.95
C VAL A 278 -7.74 -14.61 4.10
N ASP A 279 -7.96 -13.66 5.02
CA ASP A 279 -7.11 -13.38 6.18
C ASP A 279 -5.60 -13.22 5.85
N GLY A 280 -5.31 -12.72 4.64
CA GLY A 280 -3.96 -12.51 4.13
C GLY A 280 -3.35 -13.70 3.38
N GLU A 281 -4.04 -14.84 3.33
CA GLU A 281 -3.62 -16.03 2.58
C GLU A 281 -4.33 -16.15 1.23
N LEU A 282 -3.63 -16.67 0.22
CA LEU A 282 -4.20 -16.91 -1.10
C LEU A 282 -5.14 -18.12 -1.06
N TYR A 283 -6.42 -17.92 -1.36
CA TYR A 283 -7.44 -18.97 -1.26
C TYR A 283 -7.13 -20.18 -2.15
N ALA A 284 -6.60 -19.98 -3.36
CA ALA A 284 -6.17 -21.06 -4.24
C ALA A 284 -5.12 -21.96 -3.58
N SER A 285 -4.09 -21.36 -2.97
CA SER A 285 -3.04 -22.04 -2.21
C SER A 285 -3.62 -22.84 -1.04
N MET A 286 -4.59 -22.28 -0.31
CA MET A 286 -5.28 -22.97 0.79
C MET A 286 -6.00 -24.24 0.29
N MET A 287 -6.84 -24.11 -0.74
CA MET A 287 -7.63 -25.23 -1.28
C MET A 287 -6.77 -26.34 -1.88
N ILE A 288 -5.67 -25.96 -2.54
CA ILE A 288 -4.70 -26.92 -3.11
C ILE A 288 -3.98 -27.67 -2.00
N LYS A 289 -3.50 -27.00 -0.95
CA LYS A 289 -2.85 -27.66 0.21
C LYS A 289 -3.78 -28.64 0.93
N LEU A 290 -5.08 -28.38 0.92
CA LEU A 290 -6.11 -29.29 1.45
C LEU A 290 -6.40 -30.48 0.53
N GLY A 291 -5.86 -30.51 -0.68
CA GLY A 291 -6.18 -31.52 -1.69
C GLY A 291 -7.60 -31.40 -2.23
N LEU A 292 -8.19 -30.19 -2.17
CA LEU A 292 -9.58 -29.91 -2.56
C LEU A 292 -9.68 -29.07 -3.84
N ALA A 293 -8.56 -28.77 -4.50
CA ALA A 293 -8.54 -28.13 -5.81
C ALA A 293 -7.34 -28.59 -6.64
N TYR A 294 -7.55 -28.63 -7.95
CA TYR A 294 -6.50 -28.82 -8.96
C TYR A 294 -5.81 -27.48 -9.23
N GLU A 295 -4.47 -27.47 -9.27
CA GLU A 295 -3.74 -26.26 -9.64
C GLU A 295 -3.87 -26.04 -11.15
N THR A 296 -4.22 -24.83 -11.57
CA THR A 296 -4.41 -24.51 -13.00
C THR A 296 -3.23 -23.78 -13.62
N VAL A 297 -2.30 -23.29 -12.81
CA VAL A 297 -1.21 -22.41 -13.22
C VAL A 297 -0.27 -23.10 -14.20
N THR A 298 -0.03 -24.41 -14.07
CA THR A 298 0.76 -25.17 -15.04
C THR A 298 0.22 -25.06 -16.48
N HIS A 299 -1.10 -24.95 -16.63
CA HIS A 299 -1.76 -24.87 -17.95
C HIS A 299 -2.14 -23.45 -18.36
N TYR A 300 -2.43 -22.61 -17.37
CA TYR A 300 -2.92 -21.24 -17.53
C TYR A 300 -2.14 -20.31 -16.62
N PRO A 301 -0.84 -20.08 -16.89
CA PRO A 301 -0.06 -19.16 -16.10
C PRO A 301 -0.60 -17.74 -16.26
N SER A 302 -0.39 -16.93 -15.24
CA SER A 302 -0.66 -15.51 -15.21
C SER A 302 0.66 -14.73 -15.14
N PRO A 303 1.36 -14.49 -16.27
CA PRO A 303 2.66 -13.81 -16.29
C PRO A 303 2.68 -12.42 -15.63
N ARG A 304 1.51 -11.77 -15.52
CA ARG A 304 1.34 -10.48 -14.82
C ARG A 304 1.36 -10.61 -13.29
N TYR A 305 1.10 -11.80 -12.76
CA TYR A 305 1.01 -12.12 -11.33
C TYR A 305 1.93 -13.30 -10.97
N PRO A 306 3.24 -13.23 -11.28
CA PRO A 306 4.15 -14.37 -11.16
C PRO A 306 4.35 -14.81 -9.71
N GLU A 307 4.20 -13.90 -8.73
CA GLU A 307 4.25 -14.25 -7.32
C GLU A 307 3.07 -15.15 -6.89
N PHE A 308 1.87 -14.91 -7.40
CA PHE A 308 0.68 -15.72 -7.10
C PHE A 308 0.75 -17.09 -7.79
N ASP A 309 1.20 -17.11 -9.05
CA ASP A 309 1.49 -18.34 -9.78
C ASP A 309 2.49 -19.20 -9.03
N LYS A 310 3.60 -18.59 -8.56
CA LYS A 310 4.61 -19.29 -7.77
C LYS A 310 4.02 -19.87 -6.49
N GLU A 311 3.20 -19.11 -5.75
CA GLU A 311 2.58 -19.60 -4.53
C GLU A 311 1.70 -20.83 -4.78
N VAL A 312 0.87 -20.79 -5.83
CA VAL A 312 0.03 -21.92 -6.25
C VAL A 312 0.89 -23.15 -6.58
N LEU A 313 1.97 -22.98 -7.33
CA LEU A 313 2.86 -24.09 -7.68
C LEU A 313 3.60 -24.66 -6.46
N GLU A 314 4.03 -23.82 -5.51
CA GLU A 314 4.62 -24.31 -4.25
C GLU A 314 3.58 -25.03 -3.36
N ALA A 315 2.33 -24.55 -3.32
CA ALA A 315 1.23 -25.23 -2.64
C ALA A 315 1.00 -26.63 -3.22
N ALA A 316 1.04 -26.76 -4.56
CA ALA A 316 0.86 -28.03 -5.24
C ALA A 316 1.96 -29.06 -4.93
N LYS A 317 3.21 -28.62 -4.70
CA LYS A 317 4.33 -29.53 -4.35
C LYS A 317 4.15 -30.22 -3.00
N VAL A 318 3.45 -29.58 -2.07
CA VAL A 318 3.21 -30.09 -0.71
C VAL A 318 1.79 -30.63 -0.51
N ALA A 319 0.94 -30.52 -1.54
CA ALA A 319 -0.43 -31.00 -1.50
C ALA A 319 -0.48 -32.53 -1.38
N PRO A 320 -1.47 -33.09 -0.67
CA PRO A 320 -1.70 -34.53 -0.68
C PRO A 320 -2.10 -34.99 -2.09
N LEU A 321 -1.96 -36.29 -2.35
CA LEU A 321 -2.46 -36.89 -3.59
C LEU A 321 -3.96 -36.57 -3.75
N GLN A 322 -4.30 -35.96 -4.87
CA GLN A 322 -5.67 -35.52 -5.10
C GLN A 322 -6.59 -36.73 -5.24
N GLY A 323 -7.67 -36.70 -4.46
CA GLY A 323 -8.69 -37.74 -4.44
C GLY A 323 -9.62 -37.75 -5.65
N PHE A 324 -9.28 -37.05 -6.73
CA PHE A 324 -10.08 -36.85 -7.92
C PHE A 324 -9.18 -36.65 -9.15
N ILE A 325 -9.71 -36.95 -10.33
CA ILE A 325 -9.07 -36.61 -11.60
C ILE A 325 -9.14 -35.10 -11.86
N PRO A 326 -8.27 -34.49 -12.67
CA PRO A 326 -8.40 -33.08 -13.01
C PRO A 326 -9.82 -32.70 -13.51
N PRO A 327 -10.46 -31.64 -13.00
CA PRO A 327 -11.87 -31.35 -13.29
C PRO A 327 -12.16 -31.13 -14.79
N TYR A 328 -11.22 -30.56 -15.54
CA TYR A 328 -11.35 -30.46 -17.01
C TYR A 328 -11.48 -31.82 -17.73
N LEU A 329 -10.89 -32.90 -17.20
CA LEU A 329 -11.07 -34.26 -17.74
C LEU A 329 -12.44 -34.81 -17.35
N PHE A 330 -12.90 -34.54 -16.12
CA PHE A 330 -14.24 -34.91 -15.67
C PHE A 330 -15.33 -34.24 -16.51
N ARG A 331 -15.24 -32.91 -16.70
CA ARG A 331 -16.14 -32.15 -17.59
C ARG A 331 -16.18 -32.73 -19.01
N ARG A 332 -15.02 -33.09 -19.57
CA ARG A 332 -14.94 -33.71 -20.91
C ARG A 332 -15.68 -35.05 -20.98
N CYS A 333 -15.54 -35.89 -19.96
CA CYS A 333 -16.25 -37.16 -19.86
C CYS A 333 -17.77 -36.94 -19.80
N GLU A 334 -18.25 -36.09 -18.90
CA GLU A 334 -19.69 -35.82 -18.74
C GLU A 334 -20.32 -35.18 -19.99
N GLN A 335 -19.61 -34.27 -20.65
CA GLN A 335 -20.16 -33.50 -21.78
C GLN A 335 -20.04 -34.19 -23.13
N LYS A 336 -19.00 -35.02 -23.33
CA LYS A 336 -18.66 -35.60 -24.64
C LYS A 336 -18.62 -37.14 -24.66
N GLY A 337 -18.78 -37.80 -23.51
CA GLY A 337 -18.64 -39.25 -23.40
C GLY A 337 -17.20 -39.76 -23.56
N ASP A 338 -16.22 -38.85 -23.65
CA ASP A 338 -14.78 -39.15 -23.79
C ASP A 338 -14.17 -39.42 -22.40
N CYS A 339 -14.64 -40.51 -21.80
CA CYS A 339 -14.30 -40.89 -20.45
C CYS A 339 -13.03 -41.74 -20.46
N VAL A 340 -11.90 -41.14 -20.08
CA VAL A 340 -10.67 -41.86 -19.70
C VAL A 340 -10.86 -42.58 -18.34
N ARG A 341 -12.06 -43.15 -18.12
CA ARG A 341 -12.67 -43.44 -16.80
C ARG A 341 -11.95 -44.54 -16.04
N GLU A 342 -11.42 -45.55 -16.71
CA GLU A 342 -10.83 -46.72 -16.04
C GLU A 342 -9.35 -46.49 -15.67
N ALA A 343 -8.53 -45.94 -16.57
CA ALA A 343 -7.09 -45.82 -16.33
C ALA A 343 -6.65 -44.71 -15.33
N LEU A 344 -7.52 -43.72 -15.07
CA LEU A 344 -7.23 -42.61 -14.14
C LEU A 344 -7.86 -42.80 -12.76
N MET A 345 -8.99 -43.51 -12.65
CA MET A 345 -9.61 -43.83 -11.35
C MET A 345 -8.75 -44.80 -10.54
N ASP A 346 -8.02 -45.72 -11.19
CA ASP A 346 -7.05 -46.61 -10.55
C ASP A 346 -5.84 -45.88 -9.92
N ARG A 347 -5.62 -44.62 -10.30
CA ARG A 347 -4.55 -43.75 -9.74
C ARG A 347 -5.03 -42.88 -8.60
N VAL A 348 -6.35 -42.81 -8.36
CA VAL A 348 -6.92 -42.09 -7.23
C VAL A 348 -6.81 -42.99 -6.01
N PRO A 349 -6.10 -42.59 -4.94
CA PRO A 349 -6.01 -43.40 -3.72
C PRO A 349 -7.40 -43.77 -3.20
N MET A 350 -7.61 -45.03 -2.80
CA MET A 350 -8.87 -45.45 -2.18
C MET A 350 -9.08 -44.75 -0.83
N GLU A 351 -8.01 -44.57 -0.06
CA GLU A 351 -8.01 -43.82 1.19
C GLU A 351 -7.55 -42.38 0.91
N VAL A 352 -8.51 -41.48 0.75
CA VAL A 352 -8.24 -40.04 0.76
C VAL A 352 -8.55 -39.54 2.16
N VAL A 353 -7.57 -38.95 2.83
CA VAL A 353 -7.80 -38.23 4.09
C VAL A 353 -8.71 -37.05 3.76
N ILE A 354 -9.99 -37.15 4.12
CA ILE A 354 -10.92 -36.04 3.99
C ILE A 354 -10.52 -35.01 5.07
N PRO A 355 -10.15 -33.78 4.70
CA PRO A 355 -9.86 -32.75 5.68
C PRO A 355 -11.09 -32.54 6.57
N ALA A 356 -10.88 -32.41 7.88
CA ALA A 356 -11.98 -32.08 8.78
C ALA A 356 -12.61 -30.73 8.35
N ILE A 357 -13.93 -30.75 8.25
CA ILE A 357 -14.78 -29.56 8.06
C ILE A 357 -14.93 -28.87 9.41
#